data_AF-A0A9D6QXK8-F1
#
_entry.id   AF-A0A9D6QXK8-F1
#
_cell.length_a   1.000
_cell.length_b   1.000
_cell.length_c   1.000
_cell.angle_alpha   90.00
_cell.angle_beta   90.00
_cell.angle_gamma   90.00
#
_symmetry.space_group_name_H-M   'P 1'
#
loop_
_entity.id
_entity.type
_entity.pdbx_description
1 polymer ?
#
loop_
_entity_poly.entity_id
_entity_poly.type
_entity_poly.pdbx_seq_one_letter_code
_entity_poly.pdbx_strand_id
1 'polypeptide(L)'
;MQKQVDRILVRLIPWLGYGVIRGLRWTMGIRTLNFETADAFWKEGRNFIVAFWHGRQLMMPFANKGKKVSILISQHRDGELIARTVARFGFHAVRGSTTRGGAAALRRLVQRARAGDLLVMTPDGPRGPRHVVQPGVVELAKLTGLPIFPVTFSASKKKSFSPGMVF
;
A
#
# COMPACT_ATOMS: atom_id res chain seq x y z
N MET A 1 -16.68 13.26 -25.48
CA MET A 1 -15.47 14.00 -25.06
C MET A 1 -14.97 13.60 -23.67
N GLN A 2 -15.78 13.68 -22.60
CA GLN A 2 -15.39 13.35 -21.22
C GLN A 2 -14.72 11.95 -21.05
N LYS A 3 -15.30 10.90 -21.66
CA LYS A 3 -14.76 9.53 -21.60
C LYS A 3 -13.36 9.37 -22.23
N GLN A 4 -13.02 10.19 -23.22
CA GLN A 4 -11.69 10.16 -23.85
C GLN A 4 -10.66 10.88 -22.98
N VAL A 5 -11.02 12.03 -22.41
CA VAL A 5 -10.19 12.75 -21.43
C VAL A 5 -9.90 11.85 -20.23
N ASP A 6 -10.92 11.19 -19.67
CA ASP A 6 -10.73 10.24 -18.56
C ASP A 6 -9.80 9.09 -18.92
N ARG A 7 -9.85 8.58 -20.17
CA ARG A 7 -8.97 7.50 -20.63
C ARG A 7 -7.51 7.97 -20.78
N ILE A 8 -7.29 9.20 -21.23
CA ILE A 8 -5.96 9.82 -21.34
C ILE A 8 -5.40 10.10 -19.93
N LEU A 9 -6.20 10.70 -19.06
CA LEU A 9 -5.80 11.00 -17.67
C LEU A 9 -5.39 9.73 -16.91
N VAL A 10 -6.18 8.64 -17.01
CA VAL A 10 -5.86 7.38 -16.34
C VAL A 10 -4.63 6.67 -16.96
N ARG A 11 -4.15 7.11 -18.14
CA ARG A 11 -2.86 6.67 -18.71
C ARG A 11 -1.70 7.56 -18.27
N LEU A 12 -1.87 8.88 -18.25
CA LEU A 12 -0.78 9.84 -17.96
C LEU A 12 -0.54 10.05 -16.46
N ILE A 13 -1.60 10.14 -15.65
CA ILE A 13 -1.50 10.38 -14.20
C ILE A 13 -0.62 9.32 -13.51
N PRO A 14 -0.71 8.02 -13.81
CA PRO A 14 0.19 7.04 -13.20
C PRO A 14 1.67 7.27 -13.51
N TRP A 15 2.01 7.71 -14.73
CA TRP A 15 3.39 8.05 -15.08
C TRP A 15 3.87 9.27 -14.30
N LEU A 16 3.04 10.31 -14.23
CA LEU A 16 3.34 11.51 -13.45
C LEU A 16 3.49 11.18 -11.96
N GLY A 17 2.56 10.41 -11.39
CA GLY A 17 2.60 9.98 -9.98
C GLY A 17 3.86 9.18 -9.67
N TYR A 18 4.23 8.23 -10.53
CA TYR A 18 5.49 7.51 -10.41
C TYR A 18 6.71 8.44 -10.47
N GLY A 19 6.75 9.37 -11.43
CA GLY A 19 7.82 10.34 -11.57
C GLY A 19 7.97 11.26 -10.36
N VAL A 20 6.86 11.80 -9.86
CA VAL A 20 6.82 12.65 -8.65
C VAL A 20 7.32 11.87 -7.43
N ILE A 21 6.83 10.66 -7.19
CA ILE A 21 7.24 9.83 -6.05
C ILE A 21 8.74 9.50 -6.13
N ARG A 22 9.27 9.20 -7.33
CA ARG A 22 10.71 8.97 -7.55
C ARG A 22 11.54 10.25 -7.35
N GLY A 23 11.07 11.39 -7.84
CA GLY A 23 11.72 12.69 -7.62
C GLY A 23 11.80 13.06 -6.14
N LEU A 24 10.69 12.90 -5.40
CA LEU A 24 10.67 13.08 -3.94
C LEU A 24 11.62 12.13 -3.23
N ARG A 25 11.67 10.86 -3.64
CA ARG A 25 12.64 9.92 -3.06
C ARG A 25 14.08 10.37 -3.24
N TRP A 26 14.42 10.95 -4.38
CA TRP A 26 15.77 11.42 -4.68
C TRP A 26 16.16 12.62 -3.81
N THR A 27 15.22 13.49 -3.47
CA THR A 27 15.47 14.65 -2.59
C THR A 27 15.45 14.31 -1.10
N MET A 28 15.15 13.06 -0.72
CA MET A 28 15.00 12.63 0.67
C MET A 28 16.08 11.65 1.12
N GLY A 29 16.73 11.97 2.25
CA GLY A 29 17.46 10.98 3.03
C GLY A 29 16.49 10.09 3.80
N ILE A 30 16.46 8.79 3.51
CA ILE A 30 15.62 7.82 4.22
C ILE A 30 16.42 7.16 5.33
N ARG A 31 15.87 7.17 6.54
CA ARG A 31 16.34 6.38 7.68
C ARG A 31 15.25 5.42 8.08
N THR A 32 15.62 4.17 8.34
CA THR A 32 14.71 3.15 8.88
C THR A 32 14.91 3.05 10.39
N LEU A 33 13.82 3.00 11.13
CA LEU A 33 13.83 2.86 12.59
C LEU A 33 13.06 1.60 12.96
N ASN A 34 13.55 0.83 13.92
CA ASN A 34 12.91 -0.39 14.44
C ASN A 34 12.54 -1.38 13.31
N PHE A 35 13.43 -1.56 12.34
CA PHE A 35 13.18 -2.36 11.14
C PHE A 35 13.94 -3.70 11.16
N GLU A 36 14.62 -4.01 12.26
CA GLU A 36 15.53 -5.13 12.42
C GLU A 36 14.80 -6.46 12.25
N THR A 37 13.62 -6.60 12.88
CA THR A 37 12.79 -7.81 12.77
C THR A 37 12.28 -8.01 11.35
N ALA A 38 11.83 -6.94 10.68
CA ALA A 38 11.37 -7.03 9.29
C ALA A 38 12.53 -7.42 8.36
N ASP A 39 13.72 -6.85 8.59
CA ASP A 39 14.92 -7.16 7.83
C ASP A 39 15.40 -8.60 8.03
N ALA A 40 15.30 -9.13 9.24
CA ALA A 40 15.58 -10.55 9.50
C ALA A 40 14.65 -11.45 8.68
N PHE A 41 13.34 -11.19 8.71
CA PHE A 41 12.37 -11.92 7.89
C PHE A 41 12.69 -11.83 6.39
N TRP A 42 13.13 -10.65 5.92
CA TRP A 42 13.55 -10.46 4.53
C TRP A 42 14.75 -11.34 4.16
N LYS A 43 15.80 -11.31 4.99
CA LYS A 43 17.05 -12.08 4.79
C LYS A 43 16.81 -13.59 4.85
N GLU A 44 15.90 -14.04 5.72
CA GLU A 44 15.47 -15.44 5.84
C GLU A 44 14.54 -15.89 4.71
N GLY A 45 14.18 -15.00 3.77
CA GLY A 45 13.25 -15.30 2.68
C GLY A 45 11.79 -15.43 3.13
N ARG A 46 11.48 -15.18 4.40
CA ARG A 46 10.13 -15.30 4.97
C ARG A 46 9.21 -14.19 4.48
N ASN A 47 7.93 -14.49 4.42
CA ASN A 47 6.89 -13.54 4.05
C ASN A 47 6.10 -13.08 5.26
N PHE A 48 5.42 -11.95 5.09
CA PHE A 48 4.63 -11.30 6.13
C PHE A 48 3.64 -10.34 5.48
N ILE A 49 2.74 -9.79 6.30
CA ILE A 49 1.75 -8.81 5.87
C ILE A 49 2.23 -7.44 6.35
N VAL A 50 2.44 -6.50 5.42
CA VAL A 50 2.68 -5.10 5.76
C VAL A 50 1.35 -4.38 5.92
N ALA A 51 1.17 -3.72 7.06
CA ALA A 51 0.01 -2.88 7.34
C ALA A 51 0.44 -1.43 7.54
N PHE A 52 -0.18 -0.48 6.83
CA PHE A 52 0.06 0.95 7.03
C PHE A 52 -1.21 1.77 6.82
N TRP A 53 -1.34 2.91 7.50
CA TRP A 53 -2.51 3.78 7.34
C TRP A 53 -2.62 4.36 5.93
N HIS A 54 -3.85 4.48 5.40
CA HIS A 54 -4.09 5.08 4.07
C HIS A 54 -3.37 6.43 3.89
N GLY A 55 -3.35 7.28 4.92
CA GLY A 55 -2.70 8.60 4.90
C GLY A 55 -1.16 8.59 4.89
N ARG A 56 -0.52 7.41 4.92
CA ARG A 56 0.95 7.25 4.96
C ARG A 56 1.52 6.56 3.72
N GLN A 57 0.69 6.31 2.70
CA GLN A 57 1.04 5.45 1.57
C GLN A 57 2.09 6.01 0.59
N LEU A 58 2.24 7.33 0.49
CA LEU A 58 2.93 8.00 -0.64
C LEU A 58 4.34 7.46 -0.91
N MET A 59 5.15 7.27 0.14
CA MET A 59 6.55 6.83 0.04
C MET A 59 6.74 5.35 0.38
N MET A 60 5.64 4.63 0.69
CA MET A 60 5.69 3.20 1.00
C MET A 60 6.28 2.31 -0.09
N PRO A 61 6.24 2.65 -1.40
CA PRO A 61 6.94 1.85 -2.40
C PRO A 61 8.44 1.66 -2.13
N PHE A 62 9.09 2.60 -1.45
CA PHE A 62 10.52 2.49 -1.11
C PHE A 62 10.80 1.72 0.18
N ALA A 63 9.76 1.27 0.90
CA ALA A 63 9.92 0.34 2.00
C ALA A 63 10.15 -1.10 1.51
N ASN A 64 9.81 -1.41 0.25
CA ASN A 64 10.06 -2.73 -0.34
C ASN A 64 11.54 -2.90 -0.72
N LYS A 65 12.18 -3.95 -0.21
CA LYS A 65 13.58 -4.30 -0.50
C LYS A 65 13.71 -5.39 -1.58
N GLY A 66 12.87 -5.31 -2.62
CA GLY A 66 12.94 -6.21 -3.78
C GLY A 66 12.10 -7.48 -3.70
N LYS A 67 11.18 -7.61 -2.74
CA LYS A 67 10.19 -8.71 -2.76
C LYS A 67 9.11 -8.45 -3.82
N LYS A 68 8.51 -9.53 -4.33
CA LYS A 68 7.25 -9.44 -5.09
C LYS A 68 6.15 -8.97 -4.14
N VAL A 69 5.42 -7.93 -4.52
CA VAL A 69 4.42 -7.30 -3.65
C VAL A 69 3.02 -7.47 -4.24
N SER A 70 2.08 -7.91 -3.41
CA SER A 70 0.66 -7.89 -3.70
C SER A 70 -0.09 -6.99 -2.72
N ILE A 71 -0.71 -5.92 -3.23
CA ILE A 71 -1.38 -4.90 -2.43
C ILE A 71 -2.90 -4.91 -2.67
N LEU A 72 -3.70 -4.86 -1.60
CA LEU A 72 -5.14 -4.68 -1.71
C LEU A 72 -5.47 -3.24 -2.14
N ILE A 73 -6.16 -3.07 -3.27
CA ILE A 73 -6.58 -1.74 -3.74
C ILE A 73 -8.03 -1.79 -4.22
N SER A 74 -8.79 -0.77 -3.82
CA SER A 74 -10.21 -0.59 -4.16
C SER A 74 -10.49 -0.54 -5.66
N GLN A 75 -11.65 -1.05 -6.07
CA GLN A 75 -12.13 -1.05 -7.46
C GLN A 75 -12.69 0.31 -7.94
N HIS A 76 -12.67 1.34 -7.09
CA HIS A 76 -13.08 2.70 -7.46
C HIS A 76 -12.05 3.41 -8.35
N ARG A 77 -12.45 4.55 -8.94
CA ARG A 77 -11.63 5.36 -9.86
C ARG A 77 -10.26 5.73 -9.27
N ASP A 78 -10.23 6.23 -8.04
CA ASP A 78 -8.97 6.62 -7.39
C ASP A 78 -8.08 5.39 -7.15
N GLY A 79 -8.70 4.27 -6.78
CA GLY A 79 -8.00 2.99 -6.66
C GLY A 79 -7.42 2.48 -7.98
N GLU A 80 -8.01 2.82 -9.13
CA GLU A 80 -7.44 2.51 -10.45
C GLU A 80 -6.18 3.34 -10.73
N LEU A 81 -6.20 4.64 -10.39
CA LEU A 81 -5.03 5.50 -10.51
C LEU A 81 -3.88 5.00 -9.63
N ILE A 82 -4.18 4.64 -8.38
CA ILE A 82 -3.20 4.08 -7.44
C ILE A 82 -2.67 2.73 -7.98
N ALA A 83 -3.54 1.81 -8.39
CA ALA A 83 -3.15 0.50 -8.91
C ALA A 83 -2.20 0.63 -10.11
N ARG A 84 -2.50 1.52 -11.05
CA ARG A 84 -1.60 1.78 -12.18
C ARG A 84 -0.31 2.44 -11.77
N THR A 85 -0.32 3.30 -10.75
CA THR A 85 0.89 3.97 -10.25
C THR A 85 1.82 2.95 -9.60
N VAL A 86 1.30 2.10 -8.70
CA VAL A 86 2.10 1.09 -8.00
C VAL A 86 2.57 -0.03 -8.93
N ALA A 87 1.85 -0.33 -10.01
CA ALA A 87 2.31 -1.26 -11.03
C ALA A 87 3.65 -0.84 -11.67
N ARG A 88 3.93 0.47 -11.72
CA ARG A 88 5.21 1.02 -12.22
C ARG A 88 6.37 0.82 -11.25
N PHE A 89 6.06 0.56 -9.98
CA PHE A 89 7.03 0.08 -8.97
C PHE A 89 7.14 -1.45 -8.97
N GLY A 90 6.48 -2.15 -9.90
CA GLY A 90 6.48 -3.61 -10.00
C GLY A 90 5.50 -4.30 -9.05
N PHE A 91 4.56 -3.57 -8.45
CA PHE A 91 3.62 -4.13 -7.49
C PHE A 91 2.36 -4.64 -8.16
N HIS A 92 1.85 -5.77 -7.69
CA HIS A 92 0.61 -6.36 -8.16
C HIS A 92 -0.58 -5.86 -7.32
N ALA A 93 -1.59 -5.28 -7.97
CA ALA A 93 -2.80 -4.80 -7.31
C ALA A 93 -3.87 -5.91 -7.24
N VAL A 94 -4.17 -6.41 -6.04
CA VAL A 94 -5.34 -7.26 -5.81
C VAL A 94 -6.57 -6.37 -5.61
N ARG A 95 -7.56 -6.49 -6.50
CA ARG A 95 -8.69 -5.55 -6.58
C ARG A 95 -9.84 -5.94 -5.64
N GLY A 96 -10.14 -5.08 -4.65
CA GLY A 96 -11.31 -5.21 -3.77
C GLY A 96 -11.32 -4.23 -2.59
N SER A 97 -12.43 -4.20 -1.87
CA SER A 97 -12.64 -3.40 -0.66
C SER A 97 -13.69 -4.06 0.25
N THR A 98 -13.87 -3.53 1.46
CA THR A 98 -14.99 -3.92 2.36
C THR A 98 -16.36 -3.73 1.72
N THR A 99 -16.47 -2.82 0.75
CA THR A 99 -17.72 -2.44 0.09
C THR A 99 -17.94 -3.16 -1.24
N ARG A 100 -16.89 -3.70 -1.86
CA ARG A 100 -16.97 -4.34 -3.17
C ARG A 100 -15.88 -5.39 -3.34
N GLY A 101 -16.29 -6.65 -3.47
CA GLY A 101 -15.38 -7.76 -3.82
C GLY A 101 -14.37 -8.15 -2.74
N GLY A 102 -14.57 -7.74 -1.48
CA GLY A 102 -13.63 -7.98 -0.37
C GLY A 102 -13.29 -9.46 -0.15
N ALA A 103 -14.29 -10.35 -0.09
CA ALA A 103 -14.06 -11.78 0.11
C ALA A 103 -13.25 -12.42 -1.04
N ALA A 104 -13.54 -12.05 -2.29
CA ALA A 104 -12.77 -12.51 -3.45
C ALA A 104 -11.34 -11.98 -3.43
N ALA A 105 -11.15 -10.71 -3.05
CA ALA A 105 -9.83 -10.12 -2.92
C ALA A 105 -9.01 -10.77 -1.79
N LEU A 106 -9.64 -11.10 -0.66
CA LEU A 106 -8.99 -11.80 0.45
C LEU A 106 -8.51 -13.20 0.01
N ARG A 107 -9.36 -13.97 -0.68
CA ARG A 107 -8.97 -15.27 -1.27
C ARG A 107 -7.78 -15.14 -2.23
N ARG A 108 -7.78 -14.10 -3.08
CA ARG A 108 -6.65 -13.82 -3.98
C ARG A 108 -5.39 -13.47 -3.18
N LEU A 109 -5.48 -12.66 -2.13
CA LEU A 109 -4.32 -12.37 -1.26
C LEU A 109 -3.75 -13.63 -0.60
N VAL A 110 -4.60 -14.55 -0.14
CA VAL A 110 -4.16 -15.86 0.38
C VAL A 110 -3.41 -16.65 -0.70
N GLN A 111 -3.88 -16.67 -1.94
CA GLN A 111 -3.17 -17.30 -3.05
C GLN A 111 -1.82 -16.62 -3.33
N ARG A 112 -1.76 -15.28 -3.25
CA ARG A 112 -0.50 -14.52 -3.42
C ARG A 112 0.49 -14.81 -2.29
N ALA A 113 0.04 -14.95 -1.04
CA ALA A 113 0.88 -15.38 0.07
C ALA A 113 1.50 -16.75 -0.20
N ARG A 114 0.71 -17.72 -0.67
CA ARG A 114 1.21 -19.06 -1.05
C ARG A 114 2.21 -19.01 -2.22
N ALA A 115 2.05 -18.06 -3.13
CA ALA A 115 3.01 -17.80 -4.22
C ALA A 115 4.29 -17.07 -3.76
N GLY A 116 4.40 -16.75 -2.46
CA GLY A 116 5.58 -16.13 -1.89
C GLY A 116 5.60 -14.60 -1.94
N ASP A 117 4.47 -13.96 -2.25
CA ASP A 117 4.40 -12.50 -2.27
C ASP A 117 4.37 -11.91 -0.86
N LEU A 118 5.02 -10.74 -0.72
CA LEU A 118 4.78 -9.83 0.37
C LEU A 118 3.38 -9.21 0.22
N LEU A 119 2.54 -9.37 1.23
CA LEU A 119 1.19 -8.83 1.21
C LEU A 119 1.16 -7.42 1.80
N VAL A 120 0.35 -6.54 1.25
CA VAL A 120 0.19 -5.16 1.72
C VAL A 120 -1.29 -4.81 1.83
N MET A 121 -1.67 -4.26 2.97
CA MET A 121 -3.04 -3.78 3.21
C MET A 121 -3.03 -2.46 3.99
N THR A 122 -3.98 -1.60 3.68
CA THR A 122 -4.28 -0.39 4.43
C THR A 122 -5.46 -0.66 5.37
N PRO A 123 -5.22 -0.90 6.68
CA PRO A 123 -6.21 -1.52 7.55
C PRO A 123 -7.34 -0.58 7.97
N ASP A 124 -7.22 0.74 7.78
CA ASP A 124 -8.28 1.72 8.07
C ASP A 124 -9.40 1.78 7.02
N GLY A 125 -9.23 1.10 5.88
CA GLY A 125 -10.23 1.05 4.82
C GLY A 125 -10.47 2.40 4.11
N PRO A 126 -11.07 2.38 2.90
CA PRO A 126 -11.26 3.60 2.10
C PRO A 126 -12.28 4.58 2.69
N ARG A 127 -13.16 4.12 3.61
CA ARG A 127 -14.19 4.95 4.27
C ARG A 127 -13.85 5.29 5.72
N GLY A 128 -12.71 4.81 6.23
CA GLY A 128 -12.33 5.00 7.63
C GLY A 128 -13.17 4.16 8.62
N PRO A 129 -13.21 4.55 9.90
CA PRO A 129 -12.59 5.76 10.47
C PRO A 129 -11.06 5.74 10.37
N ARG A 130 -10.45 6.94 10.23
CA ARG A 130 -9.00 7.08 10.10
C ARG A 130 -8.30 6.49 11.32
N HIS A 131 -7.26 5.69 11.07
CA HIS A 131 -6.47 5.02 12.11
C HIS A 131 -7.25 4.01 12.98
N VAL A 132 -8.37 3.46 12.47
CA VAL A 132 -9.10 2.38 13.13
C VAL A 132 -8.98 1.10 12.30
N VAL A 133 -8.41 0.06 12.88
CA VAL A 133 -8.17 -1.21 12.19
C VAL A 133 -9.48 -1.91 11.84
N GLN A 134 -9.64 -2.27 10.57
CA GLN A 134 -10.72 -3.11 10.07
C GLN A 134 -10.34 -4.60 10.17
N PRO A 135 -11.32 -5.52 10.30
CA PRO A 135 -11.05 -6.95 10.51
C PRO A 135 -10.24 -7.63 9.39
N GLY A 136 -10.25 -7.08 8.17
CA GLY A 136 -9.67 -7.72 7.00
C GLY A 136 -8.17 -8.07 7.11
N VAL A 137 -7.38 -7.26 7.82
CA VAL A 137 -5.95 -7.53 8.02
C VAL A 137 -5.72 -8.69 8.99
N VAL A 138 -6.56 -8.78 10.03
CA VAL A 138 -6.51 -9.85 11.03
C VAL A 138 -6.98 -11.16 10.41
N GLU A 139 -8.05 -11.12 9.62
CA GLU A 139 -8.56 -12.30 8.91
C GLU A 139 -7.53 -12.82 7.89
N LEU A 140 -6.84 -11.92 7.17
CA LEU A 140 -5.77 -12.30 6.27
C LEU A 140 -4.62 -12.99 7.02
N ALA A 141 -4.21 -12.47 8.18
CA ALA A 141 -3.17 -13.09 9.01
C ALA A 141 -3.58 -14.48 9.49
N LYS A 142 -4.83 -14.64 9.97
CA LYS A 142 -5.37 -15.94 10.37
C LYS A 142 -5.35 -16.96 9.23
N LEU A 143 -5.83 -16.57 8.04
CA LEU A 143 -5.93 -17.47 6.88
C LEU A 143 -4.57 -17.83 6.27
N THR A 144 -3.56 -16.98 6.44
CA THR A 144 -2.23 -17.20 5.85
C THR A 144 -1.20 -17.73 6.85
N GLY A 145 -1.45 -17.59 8.15
CA GLY A 145 -0.46 -17.83 9.21
C GLY A 145 0.69 -16.81 9.22
N LEU A 146 0.61 -15.74 8.42
CA LEU A 146 1.67 -14.74 8.30
C LEU A 146 1.56 -13.68 9.40
N PRO A 147 2.68 -13.26 9.99
CA PRO A 147 2.68 -12.15 10.95
C PRO A 147 2.37 -10.81 10.25
N ILE A 148 1.79 -9.89 11.01
CA ILE A 148 1.52 -8.52 10.57
C ILE A 148 2.65 -7.62 11.06
N PHE A 149 3.28 -6.90 10.13
CA PHE A 149 4.27 -5.87 10.40
C PHE A 149 3.62 -4.49 10.17
N PRO A 150 3.31 -3.74 11.23
CA PRO A 150 2.88 -2.36 11.09
C PRO A 150 4.07 -1.51 10.63
N VAL A 151 3.90 -0.81 9.50
CA VAL A 151 4.92 0.08 8.95
C VAL A 151 4.31 1.46 8.75
N THR A 152 5.13 2.50 8.90
CA THR A 152 4.70 3.87 8.64
C THR A 152 5.83 4.65 7.98
N PHE A 153 5.44 5.71 7.27
CA PHE A 153 6.38 6.69 6.74
C PHE A 153 6.10 8.05 7.36
N SER A 154 7.16 8.73 7.78
CA SER A 154 7.12 10.10 8.29
C SER A 154 8.27 10.91 7.69
N ALA A 155 8.04 12.20 7.47
CA ALA A 155 9.07 13.15 7.04
C ALA A 155 9.30 14.18 8.15
N SER A 156 10.56 14.56 8.37
CA SER A 156 10.94 15.60 9.34
C SER A 156 10.42 16.98 8.94
N LYS A 157 10.47 17.31 7.65
CA LYS A 157 9.86 18.51 7.06
C LYS A 157 8.56 18.11 6.40
N LYS A 158 7.43 18.48 7.01
CA LYS A 158 6.09 18.24 6.47
C LYS A 158 5.21 19.48 6.67
N LYS A 159 4.37 19.78 5.70
CA LYS A 159 3.20 20.64 5.89
C LYS A 159 2.01 19.73 6.12
N SER A 160 1.61 19.55 7.38
CA SER A 160 0.33 18.93 7.69
C SER A 160 -0.76 19.99 7.57
N PHE A 161 -1.55 19.92 6.51
CA PHE A 161 -2.82 20.65 6.48
C PHE A 161 -3.77 19.95 7.43
N SER A 162 -3.82 20.43 8.67
CA SER A 162 -4.89 20.11 9.61
C SER A 162 -5.79 21.33 9.69
N PRO A 163 -7.10 21.25 9.39
CA PRO A 163 -8.04 22.07 10.12
C PRO A 163 -8.02 21.54 11.56
N GLY A 164 -7.26 22.21 12.43
CA GLY A 164 -7.26 22.02 13.89
C GLY A 164 -6.83 20.65 14.40
N MET A 165 -5.52 20.45 14.65
CA MET A 165 -5.07 19.74 15.85
C MET A 165 -3.59 20.03 16.11
N VAL A 166 -3.34 20.61 17.28
CA VAL A 166 -2.02 20.85 17.90
C VAL A 166 -1.45 19.49 18.36
N PHE A 167 -0.12 19.37 18.29
CA PHE A 167 0.64 18.16 18.63
C PHE A 167 0.46 17.71 20.07
#